data_AF-A0A026WIX1-F1
#
_entry.id   AF-A0A026WIX1-F1
#
_cell.length_a   1.000
_cell.length_b   1.000
_cell.length_c   1.000
_cell.angle_alpha   90.00
_cell.angle_beta   90.00
_cell.angle_gamma   90.00
#
_symmetry.space_group_name_H-M   'P 1'
#
loop_
_entity.id
_entity.type
_entity.pdbx_description
1 polymer ?
#
loop_
_entity_poly.entity_id
_entity_poly.type
_entity_poly.pdbx_seq_one_letter_code
_entity_poly.pdbx_strand_id
1 'polypeptide(L)'
;MPALSYSEKNGWVEQFEAPKFSEDGTSFLLILPQRQKDGSNWRHVVLVTNATSGSPTTTAITSGYFVVTEIVSWDQEDSYL
;
A
#
# COMPACT_ATOMS: atom_id res chain seq x y z
N MET A 1 12.04 8.40 12.19
CA MET A 1 12.03 8.37 10.72
C MET A 1 10.57 8.24 10.27
N PRO A 2 10.15 8.78 9.12
CA PRO A 2 8.76 8.63 8.67
C PRO A 2 8.46 7.17 8.33
N ALA A 3 7.23 6.73 8.61
CA ALA A 3 6.76 5.37 8.32
C ALA A 3 6.77 5.04 6.81
N LEU A 4 6.63 6.07 5.96
CA LEU A 4 6.69 5.96 4.52
C LEU A 4 7.23 7.25 3.90
N SER A 5 8.04 7.11 2.85
CA SER A 5 8.44 8.21 1.97
C SER A 5 8.46 7.67 0.54
N TYR A 6 7.73 8.30 -0.37
CA TYR A 6 7.67 7.89 -1.77
C TYR A 6 8.01 9.07 -2.68
N SER A 7 8.82 8.81 -3.72
CA SER A 7 9.20 9.79 -4.73
C SER A 7 9.15 9.14 -6.11
N GLU A 8 8.71 9.91 -7.09
CA GLU A 8 8.70 9.51 -8.50
C GLU A 8 9.62 10.46 -9.28
N LYS A 9 10.50 9.90 -10.11
CA LYS A 9 11.52 10.66 -10.82
C LYS A 9 11.00 11.22 -12.14
N ASN A 10 10.12 10.49 -12.83
CA ASN A 10 9.70 10.77 -14.20
C ASN A 10 8.20 11.09 -14.31
N GLY A 11 7.56 11.47 -13.21
CA GLY A 11 6.12 11.66 -13.11
C GLY A 11 5.72 12.34 -11.81
N TRP A 12 4.46 12.18 -11.43
CA TRP A 12 3.94 12.67 -10.14
C TRP A 12 3.55 11.49 -9.24
N VAL A 13 3.61 11.73 -7.94
CA VAL A 13 3.04 10.81 -6.96
C VAL A 13 1.54 11.03 -6.92
N GLU A 14 0.78 9.95 -7.06
CA GLU A 14 -0.68 9.99 -7.05
C GLU A 14 -1.22 9.14 -5.89
N GLN A 15 -1.68 9.80 -4.84
CA GLN A 15 -2.23 9.17 -3.63
C GLN A 15 -3.50 9.90 -3.21
N PHE A 16 -4.57 9.71 -4.01
CA PHE A 16 -5.87 10.36 -3.78
C PHE A 16 -6.73 9.65 -2.73
N GLU A 17 -6.48 8.36 -2.49
CA GLU A 17 -7.21 7.57 -1.51
C GLU A 17 -6.55 7.65 -0.14
N ALA A 18 -7.37 7.85 0.89
CA ALA A 18 -6.91 7.83 2.27
C ALA A 18 -6.41 6.42 2.65
N PRO A 19 -5.32 6.30 3.43
CA PRO A 19 -4.91 5.01 3.95
C PRO A 19 -6.01 4.39 4.82
N LYS A 20 -6.19 3.07 4.72
CA LYS A 20 -7.02 2.31 5.67
C LYS A 20 -6.15 1.81 6.81
N PHE A 21 -6.30 2.37 8.00
CA PHE A 21 -5.51 2.02 9.16
C PHE A 21 -6.07 0.79 9.87
N SER A 22 -5.17 0.06 10.54
CA SER A 22 -5.55 -0.96 11.52
C SER A 22 -6.20 -0.30 12.73
N GLU A 23 -6.91 -1.07 13.55
CA GLU A 23 -7.60 -0.51 14.72
C GLU A 23 -6.60 0.08 15.74
N ASP A 24 -5.43 -0.55 15.87
CA ASP A 24 -4.33 -0.10 16.74
C ASP A 24 -3.41 0.95 16.10
N GLY A 25 -3.62 1.27 14.82
CA GLY A 25 -2.80 2.21 14.04
C GLY A 25 -1.35 1.78 13.79
N THR A 26 -0.96 0.54 14.09
CA THR A 26 0.41 0.05 13.86
C THR A 26 0.65 -0.42 12.43
N SER A 27 -0.44 -0.54 11.65
CA SER A 27 -0.47 -0.95 10.26
C SER A 27 -1.45 -0.11 9.44
N PHE A 28 -1.24 -0.05 8.13
CA PHE A 28 -2.21 0.53 7.22
C PHE A 28 -2.05 0.00 5.79
N LEU A 29 -3.14 0.04 5.03
CA LEU A 29 -3.19 -0.31 3.62
C LEU A 29 -3.16 0.94 2.75
N LEU A 30 -2.44 0.84 1.64
CA LEU A 30 -2.36 1.84 0.57
C LEU A 30 -2.58 1.20 -0.79
N ILE A 31 -2.92 2.03 -1.78
CA ILE A 31 -2.84 1.65 -3.19
C ILE A 31 -1.63 2.35 -3.80
N LEU A 32 -0.59 1.59 -4.14
CA LEU A 32 0.67 2.12 -4.69
C LEU A 32 1.02 1.42 -6.02
N PRO A 33 1.78 2.08 -6.91
CA PRO A 33 2.36 1.43 -8.08
C PRO A 33 3.32 0.31 -7.64
N GLN A 34 3.06 -0.92 -8.09
CA GLN A 34 3.90 -2.08 -7.88
C GLN A 34 4.44 -2.59 -9.22
N ARG A 35 5.74 -2.88 -9.27
CA ARG A 35 6.39 -3.38 -10.48
C ARG A 35 5.97 -4.82 -10.77
N GLN A 36 5.53 -5.08 -11.99
CA GLN A 36 5.10 -6.39 -12.47
C GLN A 36 6.23 -7.12 -13.21
N LYS A 37 5.99 -8.37 -13.61
CA LYS A 37 7.00 -9.23 -14.25
C LYS A 37 7.56 -8.65 -15.55
N ASP A 38 6.73 -7.97 -16.33
CA ASP A 38 7.12 -7.29 -17.57
C ASP A 38 7.84 -5.94 -17.33
N GLY A 39 8.00 -5.53 -16.08
CA GLY A 39 8.64 -4.28 -15.68
C GLY A 39 7.71 -3.06 -15.68
N SER A 40 6.44 -3.21 -16.07
CA SER A 40 5.43 -2.16 -15.93
C SER A 40 5.02 -1.98 -14.47
N ASN A 41 4.48 -0.81 -14.11
CA ASN A 41 3.96 -0.54 -12.77
C ASN A 41 2.43 -0.48 -12.81
N TRP A 42 1.76 -1.23 -11.93
CA TRP A 42 0.31 -1.27 -11.80
C TRP A 42 -0.11 -0.97 -10.36
N ARG A 43 -1.24 -0.30 -10.17
CA ARG A 43 -1.73 0.10 -8.84
C ARG A 43 -2.29 -1.10 -8.09
N HIS A 44 -1.68 -1.42 -6.96
CA HIS A 44 -2.00 -2.61 -6.15
C HIS A 44 -2.04 -2.26 -4.67
N VAL A 45 -2.72 -3.10 -3.89
CA VAL A 45 -2.79 -2.92 -2.44
C VAL A 45 -1.46 -3.32 -1.80
N VAL A 46 -1.00 -2.45 -0.92
CA VAL A 46 0.23 -2.59 -0.16
C VAL A 46 -0.08 -2.45 1.32
N LEU A 47 0.36 -3.42 2.10
CA LEU A 47 0.30 -3.41 3.55
C LEU A 47 1.61 -2.86 4.11
N VAL A 48 1.49 -1.81 4.92
CA VAL A 48 2.58 -1.31 5.78
C VAL A 48 2.35 -1.83 7.19
N THR A 49 3.37 -2.44 7.79
CA THR A 49 3.37 -2.91 9.19
C THR A 49 4.51 -2.28 9.97
N ASN A 50 4.41 -2.33 11.30
CA ASN A 50 5.35 -1.70 12.21
C ASN A 50 5.51 -0.20 11.91
N ALA A 51 4.42 0.47 11.52
CA ALA A 51 4.41 1.87 11.08
C ALA A 51 4.91 2.84 12.16
N THR A 52 4.69 2.50 13.43
CA THR A 52 5.14 3.29 14.59
C THR A 52 6.55 2.94 15.04
N SER A 53 7.15 1.90 14.44
CA SER A 53 8.53 1.52 14.71
C SER A 53 9.51 2.35 13.87
N GLY A 54 10.79 2.35 14.25
CA GLY A 54 11.85 2.93 13.42
C GLY A 54 12.15 2.15 12.13
N SER A 55 11.48 1.02 11.90
CA SER A 55 11.74 0.05 10.83
C SER A 55 10.42 -0.50 10.24
N PRO A 56 9.64 0.33 9.54
CA PRO A 56 8.40 -0.11 8.88
C PRO A 56 8.69 -1.15 7.79
N THR A 57 7.77 -2.09 7.62
CA THR A 57 7.82 -3.10 6.54
C THR A 57 6.69 -2.85 5.54
N THR A 58 6.97 -3.00 4.25
CA THR A 58 6.02 -2.72 3.17
C THR A 58 5.90 -3.95 2.27
N THR A 59 4.68 -4.46 2.08
CA THR A 59 4.41 -5.71 1.34
C THR A 59 3.23 -5.52 0.39
N ALA A 60 3.41 -5.82 -0.90
CA ALA A 60 2.31 -5.89 -1.85
C ALA A 60 1.47 -7.16 -1.59
N ILE A 61 0.15 -7.00 -1.45
CA ILE A 61 -0.78 -8.12 -1.21
C ILE A 61 -1.67 -8.45 -2.42
N THR A 62 -1.69 -7.57 -3.43
CA THR A 62 -2.23 -7.87 -4.77
C THR A 62 -1.14 -7.70 -5.83
N SER A 63 -1.30 -8.38 -6.97
CA SER A 63 -0.40 -8.24 -8.12
C SER A 63 -1.10 -8.69 -9.41
N GLY A 64 -0.55 -8.33 -10.57
CA GLY A 64 -1.07 -8.68 -11.88
C GLY A 64 -1.32 -7.48 -12.79
N TYR A 65 -1.81 -7.78 -14.00
CA TYR A 65 -2.10 -6.79 -15.04
C TYR A 65 -3.52 -6.25 -14.92
N PHE A 66 -3.84 -5.75 -13.73
CA PHE A 66 -5.06 -5.03 -13.41
C PHE A 66 -4.76 -3.97 -12.34
N VAL A 67 -5.66 -3.02 -12.16
CA VAL A 67 -5.52 -1.96 -11.15
C VAL A 67 -6.54 -2.12 -10.05
N VAL A 68 -6.12 -1.84 -8.82
CA VAL A 68 -7.01 -1.60 -7.69
C VAL A 68 -7.34 -0.12 -7.66
N THR A 69 -8.63 0.21 -7.61
CA THR A 69 -9.11 1.60 -7.61
C THR A 69 -9.43 2.11 -6.21
N GLU A 70 -9.92 1.23 -5.33
CA GLU A 70 -10.40 1.57 -3.99
C GLU A 70 -10.18 0.40 -3.02
N ILE A 71 -9.99 0.71 -1.74
CA ILE A 71 -10.11 -0.24 -0.63
C ILE A 71 -11.40 0.08 0.13
N VAL A 72 -12.43 -0.74 -0.03
CA VAL A 72 -13.75 -0.48 0.55
C VAL A 72 -13.72 -0.73 2.07
N SER A 73 -13.21 -1.89 2.48
CA SER A 73 -13.12 -2.34 3.87
C SER A 73 -11.85 -3.16 4.10
N TRP A 74 -11.49 -3.37 5.36
CA TRP A 74 -10.43 -4.30 5.76
C TRP A 74 -10.84 -5.00 7.04
N ASP A 75 -11.02 -6.32 6.95
CA ASP A 75 -11.24 -7.20 8.09
C ASP A 75 -9.89 -7.76 8.56
N GLN A 76 -9.46 -7.34 9.74
CA GLN A 76 -8.17 -7.71 10.30
C GLN A 76 -8.19 -9.10 10.96
N GLU A 77 -9.33 -9.52 11.49
CA GLU A 77 -9.45 -10.78 12.22
C GLU A 77 -9.43 -11.96 11.25
N ASP A 78 -10.21 -11.83 10.18
CA ASP A 78 -10.35 -12.88 9.17
C ASP A 78 -9.43 -12.70 7.95
N SER A 79 -8.63 -11.62 7.93
CA SER A 79 -7.70 -11.27 6.85
C SER A 79 -8.38 -11.09 5.48
N TYR A 80 -9.58 -10.50 5.48
CA TYR A 80 -10.31 -10.16 4.26
C TYR A 80 -10.11 -8.70 3.83
N LEU A 81 -10.03 -8.51 2.51
CA LEU A 81 -9.85 -7.23 1.83
C LEU A 81 -10.85 -7.09 0.68
#